data_AF-A0AAU3FWE7-F1
#
_entry.id   AF-A0AAU3FWE7-F1
#
_cell.length_a   1.000
_cell.length_b   1.000
_cell.length_c   1.000
_cell.angle_alpha   90.00
_cell.angle_beta   90.00
_cell.angle_gamma   90.00
#
_symmetry.space_group_name_H-M   'P 1'
#
loop_
_entity.id
_entity.type
_entity.pdbx_description
1 polymer ?
#
loop_
_entity_poly.entity_id
_entity_poly.type
_entity_poly.pdbx_seq_one_letter_code
_entity_poly.pdbx_strand_id
1 'polypeptide(L)' 'MPTAQPSFRRIVDEIADKIRTGELKPGDKLPSTSELAKIHDVSTGTVYRALSLLHDRNLIIGQSGRGTYVADRPGQSAL' A
#
# COMPACT_ATOMS: atom_id res chain seq x y z
N MET A 1 26.57 5.13 1.95
CA MET A 1 25.19 5.60 2.24
C MET A 1 24.23 4.75 1.40
N PRO A 2 23.10 4.27 1.94
CA PRO A 2 22.53 2.98 1.56
C PRO A 2 21.85 3.04 0.19
N THR A 3 22.47 2.39 -0.80
CA THR A 3 21.88 2.11 -2.12
C THR A 3 21.20 0.74 -2.11
N ALA A 4 20.36 0.49 -1.11
CA ALA A 4 19.39 -0.58 -1.22
C ALA A 4 18.27 -0.03 -2.09
N GLN A 5 18.02 -0.63 -3.26
CA GLN A 5 16.80 -0.38 -4.03
C GLN A 5 15.63 -0.35 -3.04
N PRO A 6 14.84 0.74 -3.00
CA PRO A 6 13.98 0.99 -1.87
C PRO A 6 12.99 -0.18 -1.71
N SER A 7 13.14 -0.98 -0.66
CA SER A 7 12.29 -2.16 -0.42
C SER A 7 10.81 -1.77 -0.34
N PHE A 8 10.53 -0.52 0.07
CA PHE A 8 9.19 0.06 0.03
C PHE A 8 8.62 0.14 -1.39
N ARG A 9 9.45 0.38 -2.40
CA ARG A 9 9.01 0.59 -3.79
C ARG A 9 8.59 -0.72 -4.45
N ARG A 10 9.21 -1.85 -4.08
CA ARG A 10 8.70 -3.17 -4.47
C ARG A 10 7.31 -3.44 -3.90
N ILE A 11 7.09 -3.11 -2.62
CA ILE A 11 5.76 -3.25 -1.99
C ILE A 11 4.72 -2.39 -2.69
N VAL A 12 5.07 -1.14 -3.02
CA VAL A 12 4.18 -0.24 -3.80
C VAL A 12 3.83 -0.85 -5.15
N ASP A 13 4.83 -1.33 -5.89
CA ASP A 13 4.64 -1.86 -7.24
C ASP A 13 3.81 -3.14 -7.23
N GLU A 14 4.10 -4.08 -6.30
CA GLU A 14 3.32 -5.31 -6.14
C GLU A 14 1.86 -5.05 -5.79
N ILE A 15 1.59 -4.16 -4.83
CA ILE A 15 0.20 -3.82 -4.45
C ILE A 15 -0.49 -3.11 -5.60
N ALA A 16 0.19 -2.17 -6.28
CA ALA A 16 -0.37 -1.47 -7.42
C ALA A 16 -0.69 -2.43 -8.59
N ASP A 17 0.20 -3.39 -8.86
CA ASP A 17 -0.03 -4.39 -9.91
C ASP A 17 -1.18 -5.32 -9.53
N LYS A 18 -1.26 -5.81 -8.29
CA LYS A 18 -2.41 -6.59 -7.80
C LYS A 18 -3.74 -5.85 -7.91
N ILE A 19 -3.75 -4.55 -7.65
CA ILE A 19 -4.95 -3.72 -7.85
C ILE A 19 -5.27 -3.61 -9.34
N ARG A 20 -4.26 -3.42 -10.18
CA ARG A 20 -4.39 -3.27 -11.64
C ARG A 20 -4.82 -4.58 -12.33
N THR A 21 -4.34 -5.73 -11.87
CA THR A 21 -4.71 -7.06 -12.37
C THR A 21 -6.09 -7.49 -11.86
N GLY A 22 -6.63 -6.81 -10.85
CA GLY A 22 -7.92 -7.13 -10.24
C GLY A 22 -7.85 -8.25 -9.19
N GLU A 23 -6.64 -8.68 -8.80
CA GLU A 23 -6.42 -9.53 -7.62
C GLU A 23 -6.93 -8.85 -6.34
N LEU A 24 -6.62 -7.55 -6.21
CA LEU A 24 -7.10 -6.70 -5.13
C LEU A 24 -8.21 -5.80 -5.66
N LYS A 25 -9.42 -6.00 -5.15
CA LYS A 25 -10.58 -5.21 -5.55
C LYS A 25 -10.67 -3.91 -4.76
N PRO A 26 -11.21 -2.86 -5.36
CA PRO A 26 -11.61 -1.67 -4.60
C PRO A 26 -12.52 -2.03 -3.43
N GLY A 27 -12.20 -1.50 -2.24
CA GLY A 27 -12.89 -1.83 -0.98
C GLY A 27 -12.37 -3.09 -0.27
N ASP A 28 -11.46 -3.84 -0.88
CA ASP A 28 -10.85 -5.00 -0.23
C ASP A 28 -9.92 -4.57 0.91
N LYS A 29 -9.83 -5.39 1.95
CA LYS A 29 -9.10 -5.03 3.17
C LYS A 29 -7.64 -5.43 3.01
N LEU A 30 -6.75 -4.44 3.03
CA LEU A 30 -5.32 -4.68 3.05
C LEU A 30 -4.87 -5.20 4.43
N PRO A 31 -3.81 -6.03 4.46
CA PRO A 31 -3.18 -6.41 5.72
C PRO A 31 -2.63 -5.18 6.44
N SER A 32 -2.62 -5.22 7.76
CA SER A 32 -2.05 -4.16 8.58
C SER A 32 -0.57 -3.93 8.28
N THR A 33 -0.06 -2.74 8.60
CA THR A 33 1.37 -2.40 8.51
C THR A 33 2.28 -3.46 9.10
N SER A 34 1.94 -3.99 10.28
CA SER A 34 2.70 -5.03 10.96
C SER A 34 2.67 -6.38 10.24
N GLU A 35 1.57 -6.71 9.57
CA GLU A 35 1.46 -7.96 8.80
C GLU A 35 2.23 -7.85 7.48
N LEU A 36 2.10 -6.74 6.76
CA LEU A 36 2.91 -6.46 5.57
C LEU A 36 4.41 -6.45 5.90
N ALA A 37 4.79 -5.94 7.08
CA ALA A 37 6.17 -5.93 7.53
C ALA A 37 6.72 -7.35 7.70
N LYS A 38 5.91 -8.27 8.26
CA LYS A 38 6.27 -9.68 8.41
C LYS A 38 6.30 -10.42 7.06
N ILE A 39 5.28 -10.20 6.21
CA ILE A 39 5.16 -10.88 4.91
C ILE A 39 6.35 -10.54 4.00
N HIS A 40 6.77 -9.27 4.00
CA HIS A 40 7.86 -8.79 3.14
C HIS A 40 9.22 -8.79 3.85
N ASP A 41 9.30 -9.24 5.10
CA ASP A 41 10.51 -9.21 5.95
C ASP A 41 11.21 -7.83 5.93
N VAL A 42 10.43 -6.78 6.19
CA VAL A 42 10.92 -5.39 6.21
C VAL A 42 10.55 -4.68 7.50
N SER A 43 11.28 -3.61 7.82
CA SER A 43 10.91 -2.73 8.92
C SER A 43 9.53 -2.08 8.70
N THR A 44 8.77 -1.92 9.78
CA THR A 44 7.48 -1.20 9.77
C THR A 44 7.58 0.21 9.18
N GLY A 45 8.69 0.92 9.37
CA GLY A 45 8.93 2.22 8.73
C GLY A 45 8.99 2.16 7.20
N THR A 46 9.50 1.06 6.64
CA THR A 46 9.56 0.82 5.19
C THR A 46 8.15 0.56 4.63
N VAL A 47 7.36 -0.26 5.32
CA VAL A 47 5.95 -0.49 4.97
C VAL A 47 5.16 0.79 5.09
N TYR A 48 5.36 1.57 6.15
CA TYR A 48 4.67 2.84 6.35
C TYR A 48 4.94 3.79 5.18
N ARG A 49 6.20 3.89 4.72
CA ARG A 49 6.53 4.66 3.50
C ARG A 49 5.83 4.11 2.25
N ALA A 50 5.78 2.79 2.08
CA ALA A 50 5.09 2.16 0.95
C ALA A 50 3.59 2.49 0.96
N LEU A 51 2.92 2.29 2.10
CA LEU A 51 1.50 2.61 2.26
C LEU A 51 1.25 4.11 2.09
N SER A 52 2.10 4.98 2.63
CA SER A 52 1.96 6.42 2.45
C SER A 52 2.00 6.82 0.97
N LEU A 53 2.85 6.18 0.16
CA LEU A 53 2.90 6.42 -1.29
C LEU A 53 1.68 5.85 -2.03
N LEU A 54 1.22 4.67 -1.64
CA LEU A 54 -0.02 4.11 -2.19
C LEU A 54 -1.22 4.99 -1.86
N HIS A 55 -1.25 5.56 -0.65
CA HIS A 55 -2.29 6.48 -0.19
C HIS A 55 -2.24 7.80 -0.96
N ASP A 56 -1.05 8.39 -1.12
CA ASP A 56 -0.83 9.58 -1.93
C ASP A 56 -1.30 9.39 -3.39
N ARG A 57 -1.06 8.20 -3.94
CA ARG A 57 -1.54 7.79 -5.26
C ARG A 57 -3.03 7.43 -5.31
N ASN A 58 -3.76 7.59 -4.21
CA ASN A 58 -5.16 7.20 -4.07
C ASN A 58 -5.41 5.73 -4.44
N LEU A 59 -4.43 4.84 -4.25
CA LEU A 59 -4.57 3.40 -4.46
C LEU A 59 -5.15 2.70 -3.23
N ILE A 60 -4.97 3.30 -2.05
CA ILE A 60 -5.46 2.79 -0.78
C ILE A 60 -6.06 3.92 0.05
N ILE A 61 -6.96 3.56 0.97
CA ILE A 61 -7.61 4.45 1.93
C ILE A 61 -7.37 3.92 3.35
N GLY A 62 -6.81 4.76 4.21
CA GLY A 62 -6.67 4.46 5.63
C GLY A 62 -7.94 4.86 6.37
N GLN A 63 -8.63 3.91 6.99
CA GLN A 63 -9.77 4.20 7.86
C GLN A 63 -9.31 4.11 9.32
N SER A 64 -9.25 5.27 10.00
CA SER A 64 -8.89 5.38 11.41
C SER A 64 -9.68 4.38 12.26
N GLY A 65 -8.98 3.45 12.91
CA GLY A 65 -9.56 2.42 13.79
C GLY A 65 -10.08 1.15 13.10
N ARG A 66 -10.08 1.05 11.76
CA ARG A 66 -10.57 -0.13 11.03
C ARG A 66 -9.54 -0.82 10.12
N GLY A 67 -8.48 -0.09 9.76
CA GLY A 67 -7.38 -0.61 8.96
C GLY A 67 -7.24 0.11 7.64
N THR A 68 -6.60 -0.55 6.68
CA THR A 68 -6.32 -0.01 5.35
C THR A 68 -7.14 -0.79 4.33
N TYR A 69 -7.75 -0.08 3.38
CA TYR A 69 -8.55 -0.69 2.32
C TYR A 69 -8.06 -0.21 0.95
N VAL A 70 -8.28 -1.00 -0.09
CA VAL A 70 -7.99 -0.60 -1.46
C VAL A 70 -8.97 0.49 -1.87
N ALA A 71 -8.47 1.57 -2.48
CA ALA A 71 -9.31 2.69 -2.89
C ALA A 71 -10.17 2.32 -4.10
N ASP A 72 -11.40 2.86 -4.15
CA ASP A 72 -12.37 2.60 -5.22
C ASP A 72 -11.95 3.14 -6.59
N ARG A 73 -11.25 4.28 -6.58
CA ARG A 73 -10.69 4.92 -7.77
C ARG A 73 -9.22 5.23 -7.55
N PRO A 74 -8.31 4.43 -8.09
CA PRO A 74 -6.93 4.87 -8.27
C PRO A 74 -6.94 6.13 -9.15
N GLY A 75 -6.77 7.31 -8.55
CA GLY A 75 -6.65 8.59 -9.27
C GLY A 75 -7.87 9.51 -9.30
N GLN A 76 -8.83 9.39 -8.39
CA GLN A 76 -9.88 10.43 -8.25
C GLN A 76 -9.81 11.11 -6.88
N SER A 77 -8.88 12.06 -6.77
CA SER A 77 -9.08 13.17 -5.84
C SER A 77 -10.26 13.99 -6.34
N ALA A 78 -11.16 14.32 -5.42
CA ALA A 78 -12.41 15.02 -5.66
C ALA A 78 -12.22 16.32 -6.46
N LEU A 79 -13.21 16.56 -7.34
CA LEU A 79 -13.51 17.82 -8.03
C LEU A 79 -13.49 19.05 -7.11
#